data_AF-A0A7C4TD00-F1
#
_entry.id   AF-A0A7C4TD00-F1
#
_cell.length_a   1.000
_cell.length_b   1.000
_cell.length_c   1.000
_cell.angle_alpha   90.00
_cell.angle_beta   90.00
_cell.angle_gamma   90.00
#
_symmetry.space_group_name_H-M   'P 1'
#
loop_
_entity.id
_entity.type
_entity.pdbx_description
1 polymer ?
#
loop_
_entity_poly.entity_id
_entity_poly.type
_entity_poly.pdbx_seq_one_letter_code
_entity_poly.pdbx_strand_id
1 'polypeptide(L)'
;MKNYIKEIIAEIKKFELETLVIITYSSFILLFSVYIRRTRIFFPTEPFFEKLLVLGIIYGFSPIVPMFLFKNKPADYGIDIGNFKVWIKDLVIFLWIMLIILLIVFKFTRFKSTYPLSLTARLGLRNFFIYEAVQLFHMMGWEFFFRGFMLFGLAKKIDKNLAILIQTIPFAILHYRKPPLEAYGSIFAGIFLGIIAIRGKSFLPCAILHFLVALFADILGIIF
;
A
#
# COMPACT_ATOMS: atom_id res chain seq x y z
N MET A 1 26.58 -21.30 -26.67
CA MET A 1 25.68 -21.54 -25.51
C MET A 1 26.39 -21.40 -24.16
N LYS A 2 27.49 -22.12 -23.86
CA LYS A 2 28.23 -21.94 -22.59
C LYS A 2 28.78 -20.51 -22.36
N ASN A 3 29.27 -19.84 -23.41
CA ASN A 3 29.78 -18.46 -23.30
C ASN A 3 28.65 -17.43 -23.02
N TYR A 4 27.53 -17.56 -23.72
CA TYR A 4 26.33 -16.72 -23.50
C TYR A 4 25.77 -16.82 -22.07
N ILE A 5 25.70 -18.03 -21.50
CA ILE A 5 25.26 -18.20 -20.10
C ILE A 5 26.23 -17.52 -19.12
N LYS A 6 27.55 -17.58 -19.38
CA LYS A 6 28.54 -16.89 -18.55
C LYS A 6 28.38 -15.37 -18.62
N GLU A 7 28.10 -14.82 -19.79
CA GLU A 7 27.83 -13.39 -19.99
C GLU A 7 26.58 -12.95 -19.21
N ILE A 8 25.46 -13.70 -19.29
CA ILE A 8 24.25 -13.41 -18.51
C ILE A 8 24.55 -13.41 -17.00
N ILE A 9 25.27 -14.43 -16.53
CA ILE A 9 25.64 -14.51 -15.10
C ILE A 9 26.51 -13.32 -14.69
N ALA A 10 27.41 -12.87 -15.56
CA ALA A 10 28.23 -11.69 -15.31
C ALA A 10 27.39 -10.41 -15.19
N GLU A 11 26.38 -10.22 -16.04
CA GLU A 11 25.44 -9.08 -15.93
C GLU A 11 24.58 -9.15 -14.67
N ILE A 12 24.04 -10.32 -14.32
CA ILE A 12 23.24 -10.49 -13.09
C ILE A 12 24.07 -10.14 -11.84
N LYS A 13 25.36 -10.49 -11.83
CA LYS A 13 26.26 -10.17 -10.72
C LYS A 13 26.55 -8.68 -10.55
N LYS A 14 26.21 -7.82 -11.53
CA LYS A 14 26.35 -6.36 -11.40
C LYS A 14 25.23 -5.74 -10.56
N PHE A 15 24.11 -6.44 -10.37
CA PHE A 15 23.02 -5.93 -9.55
C PHE A 15 23.37 -6.03 -8.06
N GLU A 16 22.99 -5.00 -7.31
CA GLU A 16 23.05 -5.05 -5.86
C GLU A 16 22.01 -6.09 -5.37
N LEU A 17 22.48 -7.10 -4.63
CA LEU A 17 21.68 -8.30 -4.32
C LEU A 17 20.42 -7.97 -3.54
N GLU A 18 20.48 -7.05 -2.58
CA GLU A 18 19.33 -6.65 -1.77
C GLU A 18 18.26 -5.96 -2.63
N THR A 19 18.67 -5.07 -3.53
CA THR A 19 17.82 -4.40 -4.51
C THR A 19 17.14 -5.42 -5.42
N LEU A 20 17.89 -6.38 -5.95
CA LEU A 20 17.36 -7.46 -6.79
C LEU A 20 16.31 -8.29 -6.03
N VAL A 21 16.60 -8.66 -4.78
CA VAL A 21 15.66 -9.41 -3.94
C VAL A 21 14.42 -8.58 -3.62
N ILE A 22 14.54 -7.30 -3.25
CA ILE A 22 13.39 -6.43 -2.98
C ILE A 22 12.47 -6.38 -4.20
N ILE A 23 13.02 -6.14 -5.41
CA ILE A 23 12.21 -6.02 -6.63
C ILE A 23 11.55 -7.35 -7.01
N THR A 24 12.32 -8.43 -7.04
CA THR A 24 11.80 -9.75 -7.46
C THR A 24 10.83 -10.33 -6.45
N TYR A 25 11.13 -10.23 -5.15
CA TYR A 25 10.23 -10.64 -4.07
C TYR A 25 8.95 -9.82 -4.08
N SER A 26 9.06 -8.49 -4.23
CA SER A 26 7.87 -7.64 -4.29
C SER A 26 6.99 -8.02 -5.47
N SER A 27 7.59 -8.23 -6.64
CA SER A 27 6.87 -8.67 -7.84
C SER A 27 6.16 -10.00 -7.62
N PHE A 28 6.81 -10.98 -6.98
CA PHE A 28 6.20 -12.25 -6.63
C PHE A 28 5.00 -12.09 -5.68
N ILE A 29 5.16 -11.36 -4.57
CA ILE A 29 4.08 -11.15 -3.59
C ILE A 29 2.91 -10.40 -4.21
N LEU A 30 3.18 -9.38 -5.04
CA LEU A 30 2.14 -8.62 -5.73
C LEU A 30 1.38 -9.51 -6.71
N LEU A 31 2.07 -10.30 -7.52
CA LEU A 31 1.45 -11.23 -8.46
C LEU A 31 0.63 -12.31 -7.72
N PHE A 32 1.21 -12.89 -6.67
CA PHE A 32 0.55 -13.87 -5.82
C PHE A 32 -0.73 -13.31 -5.20
N SER A 33 -0.71 -12.05 -4.73
CA SER A 33 -1.88 -11.35 -4.19
C SER A 33 -3.00 -11.17 -5.21
N VAL A 34 -2.66 -10.99 -6.50
CA VAL A 34 -3.64 -10.88 -7.59
C VAL A 34 -4.27 -12.23 -7.87
N TYR A 35 -3.49 -13.31 -7.84
CA TYR A 35 -3.99 -14.67 -7.99
C TYR A 35 -4.92 -15.09 -6.84
N ILE A 36 -4.52 -14.86 -5.58
CA ILE A 36 -5.40 -15.11 -4.42
C ILE A 36 -6.71 -14.36 -4.55
N ARG A 37 -6.68 -13.10 -5.00
CA ARG A 37 -7.88 -12.29 -5.21
C ARG A 37 -8.80 -12.81 -6.33
N ARG A 38 -8.26 -13.56 -7.28
CA ARG A 38 -9.01 -14.18 -8.40
C ARG A 38 -9.62 -15.52 -7.99
N THR A 39 -8.93 -16.32 -7.18
CA THR A 39 -9.40 -17.64 -6.77
C THR A 39 -10.43 -17.54 -5.65
N ARG A 40 -11.61 -18.14 -5.82
CA ARG A 40 -12.58 -18.34 -4.72
C ARG A 40 -12.21 -19.49 -3.77
N ILE A 41 -11.03 -20.08 -3.96
CA ILE A 41 -10.57 -21.29 -3.25
C ILE A 41 -10.57 -21.10 -1.74
N PHE A 42 -10.22 -19.90 -1.25
CA PHE A 42 -10.13 -19.63 0.18
C PHE A 42 -11.37 -18.96 0.78
N PHE A 43 -12.28 -18.37 -0.02
CA PHE A 43 -13.36 -17.50 0.49
C PHE A 43 -14.69 -17.67 -0.29
N PRO A 44 -15.54 -18.64 0.10
CA PRO A 44 -16.74 -18.98 -0.66
C PRO A 44 -17.97 -18.11 -0.36
N THR A 45 -18.13 -17.51 0.84
CA THR A 45 -19.45 -16.97 1.25
C THR A 45 -19.50 -15.52 1.77
N GLU A 46 -18.39 -14.83 2.08
CA GLU A 46 -18.36 -13.34 2.15
C GLU A 46 -16.96 -12.80 1.79
N PRO A 47 -16.67 -12.56 0.50
CA PRO A 47 -15.32 -12.57 -0.01
C PRO A 47 -14.50 -11.30 0.28
N PHE A 48 -15.06 -10.22 0.83
CA PHE A 48 -14.30 -8.96 0.97
C PHE A 48 -13.47 -8.89 2.26
N PHE A 49 -14.09 -9.19 3.39
CA PHE A 49 -13.47 -9.09 4.72
C PHE A 49 -12.27 -10.05 4.87
N GLU A 50 -12.46 -11.32 4.50
CA GLU A 50 -11.43 -12.34 4.61
C GLU A 50 -10.24 -12.05 3.66
N LYS A 51 -10.52 -11.48 2.49
CA LYS A 51 -9.48 -11.03 1.55
C LYS A 51 -8.64 -9.90 2.15
N LEU A 52 -9.26 -8.90 2.78
CA LEU A 52 -8.51 -7.81 3.41
C LEU A 52 -7.61 -8.31 4.54
N LEU A 53 -8.12 -9.23 5.36
CA LEU A 53 -7.33 -9.87 6.42
C LEU A 53 -6.13 -10.63 5.83
N VAL A 54 -6.35 -11.50 4.85
CA VAL A 54 -5.26 -12.29 4.26
C VAL A 54 -4.27 -11.42 3.51
N LEU A 55 -4.72 -10.40 2.79
CA LEU A 55 -3.83 -9.43 2.15
C LEU A 55 -3.05 -8.62 3.18
N GLY A 56 -3.69 -8.20 4.26
CA GLY A 56 -3.02 -7.52 5.37
C GLY A 56 -1.94 -8.37 6.00
N ILE A 57 -2.18 -9.68 6.16
CA ILE A 57 -1.18 -10.64 6.64
C ILE A 57 -0.04 -10.78 5.63
N ILE A 58 -0.35 -11.00 4.35
CA ILE A 58 0.68 -11.17 3.31
C ILE A 58 1.55 -9.91 3.22
N TYR A 59 0.95 -8.74 3.10
CA TYR A 59 1.71 -7.49 2.97
C TYR A 59 2.42 -7.07 4.27
N GLY A 60 1.81 -7.33 5.42
CA GLY A 60 2.37 -6.99 6.73
C GLY A 60 3.52 -7.89 7.17
N PHE A 61 3.43 -9.20 6.92
CA PHE A 61 4.38 -10.18 7.48
C PHE A 61 5.32 -10.80 6.45
N SER A 62 4.93 -10.92 5.18
CA SER A 62 5.83 -11.50 4.18
C SER A 62 7.15 -10.72 4.02
N PRO A 63 7.21 -9.37 4.14
CA PRO A 63 8.48 -8.66 4.07
C PRO A 63 9.48 -8.99 5.18
N ILE A 64 9.02 -9.52 6.30
CA ILE A 64 9.89 -9.85 7.44
C ILE A 64 10.96 -10.89 7.05
N VAL A 65 10.62 -11.80 6.12
CA VAL A 65 11.55 -12.84 5.63
C VAL A 65 12.80 -12.24 4.96
N PRO A 66 12.69 -11.43 3.89
CA PRO A 66 13.86 -10.78 3.30
C PRO A 66 14.53 -9.79 4.25
N MET A 67 13.80 -9.11 5.15
CA MET A 67 14.41 -8.22 6.14
C MET A 67 15.42 -8.94 7.04
N PHE A 68 15.07 -10.13 7.52
CA PHE A 68 15.99 -10.96 8.31
C PHE A 68 17.16 -11.49 7.49
N LEU A 69 16.96 -11.83 6.21
CA LEU A 69 18.03 -12.29 5.32
C LEU A 69 19.17 -11.26 5.20
N PHE A 70 18.83 -9.97 5.13
CA PHE A 70 19.80 -8.87 5.01
C PHE A 70 20.27 -8.29 6.34
N LYS A 71 19.83 -8.83 7.49
CA LYS A 71 20.20 -8.38 8.84
C LYS A 71 20.00 -6.88 9.09
N ASN A 72 19.05 -6.28 8.38
CA ASN A 72 18.70 -4.88 8.53
C ASN A 72 17.83 -4.67 9.78
N LYS A 73 17.86 -3.45 10.33
CA LYS A 73 17.04 -3.11 11.50
C LYS A 73 15.56 -2.88 11.08
N PRO A 74 14.59 -2.93 12.01
CA PRO A 74 13.21 -2.54 11.70
C PRO A 74 13.07 -1.06 11.27
N ALA A 75 13.76 -0.14 11.95
CA ALA A 75 13.72 1.30 11.65
C ALA A 75 14.22 1.65 10.24
N ASP A 76 15.09 0.80 9.72
CA ASP A 76 15.66 0.82 8.38
C ASP A 76 14.60 0.57 7.28
N TYR A 77 13.44 0.02 7.65
CA TYR A 77 12.24 -0.12 6.82
C TYR A 77 11.10 0.77 7.32
N GLY A 78 11.42 1.86 8.01
CA GLY A 78 10.44 2.82 8.51
C GLY A 78 9.54 2.29 9.64
N ILE A 79 9.87 1.15 10.26
CA ILE A 79 9.22 0.68 11.48
C ILE A 79 9.79 1.48 12.66
N ASP A 80 9.39 2.74 12.72
CA ASP A 80 9.75 3.74 13.71
C ASP A 80 8.63 4.78 13.76
N ILE A 81 8.50 5.53 14.86
CA ILE A 81 7.63 6.71 14.90
C ILE A 81 8.17 7.80 13.97
N GLY A 82 9.48 7.83 13.77
CA GLY A 82 10.18 8.79 12.94
C GLY A 82 10.01 10.22 13.45
N ASN A 83 10.00 11.18 12.54
CA ASN A 83 9.85 12.60 12.89
C ASN A 83 8.36 13.00 12.95
N PHE A 84 7.73 12.73 14.09
CA PHE A 84 6.32 13.04 14.35
C PHE A 84 5.91 14.47 13.95
N LYS A 85 6.71 15.48 14.33
CA LYS A 85 6.42 16.89 14.06
C LYS A 85 6.40 17.23 12.57
N VAL A 86 7.15 16.49 11.76
CA VAL A 86 7.18 16.66 10.30
C VAL A 86 5.97 15.96 9.69
N TRP A 87 5.81 14.66 9.97
CA TRP A 87 4.77 13.91 9.26
C TRP A 87 3.36 14.26 9.72
N ILE A 88 3.14 14.76 10.94
CA ILE A 88 1.80 15.19 11.36
C ILE A 88 1.31 16.40 10.54
N LYS A 89 2.23 17.32 10.18
CA LYS A 89 1.91 18.47 9.32
C LYS A 89 1.55 17.99 7.92
N ASP A 90 2.38 17.11 7.36
CA ASP A 90 2.13 16.54 6.04
C ASP A 90 0.80 15.77 6.04
N LEU A 91 0.54 14.92 7.04
CA LEU A 91 -0.70 14.16 7.20
C LEU A 91 -1.93 15.07 7.22
N VAL A 92 -1.93 16.12 8.05
CA VAL A 92 -3.07 17.04 8.17
C VAL A 92 -3.33 17.75 6.84
N ILE A 93 -2.28 18.27 6.18
CA ILE A 93 -2.41 18.98 4.89
C ILE A 93 -2.99 18.05 3.83
N PHE A 94 -2.41 16.86 3.66
CA PHE A 94 -2.85 15.92 2.63
C PHE A 94 -4.24 15.33 2.92
N LEU A 95 -4.57 15.08 4.20
CA LEU A 95 -5.91 14.67 4.59
C LEU A 95 -6.93 15.75 4.21
N TRP A 96 -6.67 17.01 4.53
CA TRP A 96 -7.55 18.14 4.15
C TRP A 96 -7.78 18.22 2.64
N ILE A 97 -6.71 18.15 1.85
CA ILE A 97 -6.80 18.14 0.38
C ILE A 97 -7.67 16.96 -0.09
N MET A 98 -7.46 15.78 0.50
CA MET A 98 -8.20 14.58 0.09
C MET A 98 -9.67 14.62 0.49
N LEU A 99 -10.01 15.20 1.64
CA LEU A 99 -11.40 15.41 2.04
C LEU A 99 -12.14 16.34 1.06
N ILE A 100 -11.50 17.43 0.63
CA ILE A 100 -12.09 18.34 -0.37
C ILE A 100 -12.34 17.59 -1.69
N ILE A 101 -11.36 16.82 -2.15
CA ILE A 101 -11.49 16.01 -3.37
C ILE A 101 -12.61 14.98 -3.23
N LEU A 102 -12.67 14.25 -2.11
CA LEU A 102 -13.73 13.28 -1.84
C LEU A 102 -15.12 13.94 -1.88
N LEU A 103 -15.31 15.08 -1.22
CA LEU A 103 -16.60 15.79 -1.23
C LEU A 103 -17.03 16.20 -2.65
N ILE A 104 -16.10 16.70 -3.46
CA ILE A 104 -16.35 17.05 -4.87
C ILE A 104 -16.73 15.78 -5.65
N VAL A 105 -15.95 14.71 -5.52
CA VAL A 105 -16.17 13.45 -6.25
C VAL A 105 -17.51 12.81 -5.86
N PHE A 106 -17.88 12.79 -4.57
CA PHE A 106 -19.17 12.29 -4.09
C PHE A 106 -20.35 13.13 -4.58
N LYS A 107 -20.19 14.46 -4.68
CA LYS A 107 -21.24 15.37 -5.14
C LYS A 107 -21.50 15.27 -6.64
N PHE A 108 -20.45 15.16 -7.44
CA PHE A 108 -20.52 15.31 -8.90
C PHE A 108 -20.40 14.01 -9.70
N THR A 109 -20.18 12.87 -9.04
CA THR A 109 -20.04 11.58 -9.71
C THR A 109 -20.85 10.47 -9.01
N ARG A 110 -20.92 9.29 -9.62
CA ARG A 110 -21.57 8.12 -9.02
C ARG A 110 -20.73 7.42 -7.94
N PHE A 111 -19.70 8.08 -7.39
CA PHE A 111 -18.80 7.47 -6.40
C PHE A 111 -19.54 6.88 -5.18
N LYS A 112 -20.66 7.51 -4.79
CA LYS A 112 -21.52 7.05 -3.69
C LYS A 112 -22.12 5.65 -3.89
N SER A 113 -22.28 5.18 -5.13
CA SER A 113 -22.77 3.81 -5.38
C SER A 113 -21.72 2.73 -5.15
N THR A 114 -20.45 3.11 -5.00
CA THR A 114 -19.33 2.18 -4.79
C THR A 114 -19.01 1.98 -3.31
N TYR A 115 -19.27 3.00 -2.49
CA TYR A 115 -18.91 3.02 -1.07
C TYR A 115 -20.15 2.80 -0.18
N PRO A 116 -20.01 2.14 0.98
CA PRO A 116 -18.80 1.50 1.45
C PRO A 116 -18.44 0.27 0.62
N LEU A 117 -17.14 -0.04 0.52
CA LEU A 117 -16.67 -1.14 -0.33
C LEU A 117 -17.21 -2.52 0.12
N SER A 118 -17.60 -2.63 1.39
CA SER A 118 -18.29 -3.79 1.96
C SER A 118 -19.73 -3.44 2.31
N LEU A 119 -20.70 -4.16 1.75
CA LEU A 119 -22.11 -4.00 2.10
C LEU A 119 -22.41 -4.35 3.56
N THR A 120 -21.59 -5.21 4.19
CA THR A 120 -21.68 -5.55 5.61
C THR A 120 -21.57 -4.30 6.49
N ALA A 121 -20.82 -3.28 6.06
CA ALA A 121 -20.67 -2.03 6.79
C ALA A 121 -21.99 -1.24 6.91
N ARG A 122 -22.97 -1.50 6.02
CA ARG A 122 -24.33 -0.91 6.09
C ARG A 122 -25.26 -1.62 7.06
N LEU A 123 -24.89 -2.77 7.62
CA LEU A 123 -25.72 -3.57 8.52
C LEU A 123 -25.72 -3.06 9.98
N GLY A 124 -25.28 -1.81 10.22
CA GLY A 124 -25.27 -1.16 11.53
C GLY A 124 -23.87 -0.84 12.08
N LEU A 125 -23.82 -0.01 13.13
CA LEU A 125 -22.59 0.56 13.68
C LEU A 125 -21.55 -0.50 14.07
N ARG A 126 -21.97 -1.61 14.69
CA ARG A 126 -21.05 -2.71 15.07
C ARG A 126 -20.33 -3.28 13.85
N ASN A 127 -21.07 -3.55 12.77
CA ASN A 127 -20.50 -4.14 11.55
C ASN A 127 -19.59 -3.13 10.84
N PHE A 128 -19.97 -1.86 10.85
CA PHE A 128 -19.13 -0.76 10.36
C PHE A 128 -17.78 -0.73 11.09
N PHE A 129 -17.75 -0.67 12.42
CA PHE A 129 -16.48 -0.63 13.17
C PHE A 129 -15.62 -1.88 13.00
N ILE A 130 -16.23 -3.06 12.91
CA ILE A 130 -15.49 -4.31 12.62
C ILE A 130 -14.84 -4.24 11.24
N TYR A 131 -15.58 -3.76 10.24
CA TYR A 131 -15.07 -3.58 8.89
C TYR A 131 -13.91 -2.57 8.85
N GLU A 132 -14.07 -1.41 9.48
CA GLU A 132 -13.02 -0.37 9.52
C GLU A 132 -11.77 -0.84 10.29
N ALA A 133 -11.92 -1.65 11.34
CA ALA A 133 -10.78 -2.23 12.05
C ALA A 133 -9.96 -3.17 11.15
N VAL A 134 -10.64 -3.98 10.32
CA VAL A 134 -9.96 -4.84 9.33
C VAL A 134 -9.37 -4.04 8.20
N GLN A 135 -10.04 -2.97 7.76
CA GLN A 135 -9.53 -2.05 6.77
C GLN A 135 -8.23 -1.38 7.28
N LEU A 136 -8.20 -0.92 8.53
CA LEU A 136 -7.00 -0.38 9.17
C LEU A 136 -5.87 -1.40 9.21
N PHE A 137 -6.15 -2.64 9.63
CA PHE A 137 -5.15 -3.71 9.64
C PHE A 137 -4.58 -3.98 8.25
N HIS A 138 -5.45 -4.06 7.23
CA HIS A 138 -5.02 -4.19 5.84
C HIS A 138 -4.17 -3.00 5.39
N MET A 139 -4.55 -1.76 5.73
CA MET A 139 -3.80 -0.56 5.37
C MET A 139 -2.41 -0.51 6.03
N MET A 140 -2.30 -0.98 7.27
CA MET A 140 -1.00 -1.13 7.95
C MET A 140 -0.10 -2.10 7.17
N GLY A 141 -0.61 -3.28 6.79
CA GLY A 141 0.15 -4.24 5.99
C GLY A 141 0.50 -3.70 4.60
N TRP A 142 -0.48 -3.10 3.91
CA TRP A 142 -0.32 -2.51 2.58
C TRP A 142 0.74 -1.42 2.54
N GLU A 143 0.64 -0.42 3.42
CA GLU A 143 1.61 0.67 3.48
C GLU A 143 2.95 0.21 4.04
N PHE A 144 2.98 -0.79 4.92
CA PHE A 144 4.26 -1.39 5.31
C PHE A 144 4.95 -2.07 4.12
N PHE A 145 4.25 -2.84 3.30
CA PHE A 145 4.84 -3.47 2.12
C PHE A 145 5.41 -2.44 1.14
N PHE A 146 4.61 -1.42 0.82
CA PHE A 146 5.00 -0.40 -0.15
C PHE A 146 5.98 0.62 0.41
N ARG A 147 5.66 1.29 1.52
CA ARG A 147 6.48 2.38 2.07
C ARG A 147 7.57 1.85 2.97
N GLY A 148 7.26 0.82 3.77
CA GLY A 148 8.22 0.18 4.64
C GLY A 148 9.26 -0.63 3.87
N PHE A 149 8.85 -1.79 3.36
CA PHE A 149 9.75 -2.74 2.73
C PHE A 149 10.32 -2.25 1.39
N MET A 150 9.44 -1.94 0.43
CA MET A 150 9.88 -1.64 -0.94
C MET A 150 10.55 -0.27 -1.03
N LEU A 151 9.91 0.80 -0.55
CA LEU A 151 10.45 2.15 -0.64
C LEU A 151 11.70 2.34 0.23
N PHE A 152 11.66 2.12 1.55
CA PHE A 152 12.87 2.33 2.37
C PHE A 152 13.98 1.35 2.02
N GLY A 153 13.64 0.10 1.68
CA GLY A 153 14.63 -0.88 1.21
C GLY A 153 15.38 -0.41 -0.04
N LEU A 154 14.65 0.11 -1.04
CA LEU A 154 15.27 0.68 -2.25
C LEU A 154 15.99 2.01 -1.96
N ALA A 155 15.40 2.91 -1.18
CA ALA A 155 15.92 4.24 -0.88
C ALA A 155 17.27 4.25 -0.13
N LYS A 156 17.70 3.09 0.40
CA LYS A 156 19.05 2.88 0.95
C LYS A 156 20.11 2.63 -0.12
N LYS A 157 19.73 2.13 -1.28
CA LYS A 157 20.62 1.62 -2.33
C LYS A 157 20.64 2.49 -3.58
N ILE A 158 19.52 3.18 -3.84
CA ILE A 158 19.34 4.04 -4.99
C ILE A 158 18.84 5.43 -4.56
N ASP A 159 18.78 6.36 -5.51
CA ASP A 159 18.20 7.67 -5.27
C ASP A 159 16.76 7.58 -4.72
N LYS A 160 16.45 8.42 -3.72
CA LYS A 160 15.16 8.38 -3.01
C LYS A 160 14.00 8.75 -3.91
N ASN A 161 14.18 9.71 -4.81
CA ASN A 161 13.12 10.11 -5.72
C ASN A 161 12.85 8.99 -6.72
N LEU A 162 13.90 8.34 -7.23
CA LEU A 162 13.76 7.17 -8.08
C LEU A 162 13.07 6.00 -7.34
N ALA A 163 13.42 5.75 -6.08
CA ALA A 163 12.75 4.72 -5.26
C ALA A 163 11.25 4.99 -5.09
N ILE A 164 10.85 6.25 -4.89
CA ILE A 164 9.43 6.66 -4.83
C ILE A 164 8.72 6.34 -6.16
N LEU A 165 9.34 6.67 -7.30
CA LEU A 165 8.75 6.41 -8.61
C LEU A 165 8.62 4.91 -8.89
N ILE A 166 9.67 4.13 -8.60
CA ILE A 166 9.66 2.66 -8.77
C ILE A 166 8.57 2.03 -7.91
N GLN A 167 8.42 2.44 -6.65
CA GLN A 167 7.39 1.95 -5.75
C GLN A 167 5.97 2.37 -6.16
N THR A 168 5.82 3.57 -6.72
CA THR A 168 4.53 4.10 -7.17
C THR A 168 3.92 3.25 -8.27
N ILE A 169 4.72 2.71 -9.20
CA ILE A 169 4.22 1.92 -10.34
C ILE A 169 3.34 0.74 -9.90
N PRO A 170 3.85 -0.25 -9.12
CA PRO A 170 3.02 -1.37 -8.69
C PRO A 170 1.90 -0.94 -7.73
N PHE A 171 2.12 0.09 -6.90
CA PHE A 171 1.06 0.64 -6.04
C PHE A 171 -0.14 1.11 -6.88
N ALA A 172 0.11 1.91 -7.91
CA ALA A 172 -0.95 2.42 -8.77
C ALA A 172 -1.61 1.32 -9.61
N ILE A 173 -0.81 0.40 -10.16
CA ILE A 173 -1.34 -0.76 -10.92
C ILE A 173 -2.31 -1.58 -10.06
N LEU A 174 -2.02 -1.80 -8.78
CA LEU A 174 -2.94 -2.57 -7.94
C LEU A 174 -4.25 -1.84 -7.57
N HIS A 175 -4.39 -0.56 -7.91
CA HIS A 175 -5.67 0.16 -7.83
C HIS A 175 -6.55 -0.08 -9.06
N TYR A 176 -6.17 -0.93 -10.03
CA TYR A 176 -6.91 -1.15 -11.29
C TYR A 176 -8.38 -1.58 -11.13
N ARG A 177 -8.78 -2.11 -9.97
CA ARG A 177 -10.18 -2.49 -9.67
C ARG A 177 -11.00 -1.38 -9.02
N LYS A 178 -10.37 -0.25 -8.68
CA LYS A 178 -11.03 0.91 -8.08
C LYS A 178 -11.72 1.76 -9.16
N PRO A 179 -12.67 2.64 -8.79
CA PRO A 179 -13.22 3.61 -9.71
C PRO A 179 -12.11 4.38 -10.45
N PRO A 180 -12.29 4.74 -11.74
CA PRO A 180 -11.22 5.32 -12.55
C PRO A 180 -10.52 6.52 -11.90
N LEU A 181 -11.27 7.44 -11.28
CA LEU A 181 -10.71 8.60 -10.59
C LEU A 181 -9.78 8.22 -9.43
N GLU A 182 -10.14 7.19 -8.67
CA GLU A 182 -9.30 6.66 -7.60
C GLU A 182 -8.08 5.92 -8.16
N ALA A 183 -8.27 5.13 -9.22
CA ALA A 183 -7.18 4.41 -9.88
C ALA A 183 -6.11 5.37 -10.46
N TYR A 184 -6.51 6.41 -11.19
CA TYR A 184 -5.55 7.41 -11.70
C TYR A 184 -5.00 8.30 -10.58
N GLY A 185 -5.85 8.69 -9.62
CA GLY A 185 -5.44 9.44 -8.44
C GLY A 185 -4.37 8.71 -7.60
N SER A 186 -4.37 7.38 -7.63
CA SER A 186 -3.38 6.55 -6.92
C SER A 186 -1.94 6.75 -7.41
N ILE A 187 -1.71 7.26 -8.62
CA ILE A 187 -0.36 7.62 -9.08
C ILE A 187 0.18 8.77 -8.23
N PHE A 188 -0.62 9.84 -8.08
CA PHE A 188 -0.27 10.99 -7.26
C PHE A 188 -0.20 10.62 -5.77
N ALA A 189 -1.18 9.85 -5.27
CA ALA A 189 -1.13 9.34 -3.90
C ALA A 189 0.13 8.49 -3.66
N GLY A 190 0.51 7.69 -4.67
CA GLY A 190 1.75 6.92 -4.73
C GLY A 190 2.97 7.74 -4.34
N ILE A 191 3.16 8.83 -5.09
CA ILE A 191 4.27 9.77 -4.97
C ILE A 191 4.20 10.52 -3.63
N PHE A 192 3.04 11.10 -3.29
CA PHE A 192 2.91 11.90 -2.08
C PHE A 192 3.11 11.08 -0.81
N LEU A 193 2.52 9.89 -0.73
CA LEU A 193 2.76 8.98 0.39
C LEU A 193 4.25 8.59 0.48
N GLY A 194 4.92 8.38 -0.64
CA GLY A 194 6.37 8.14 -0.66
C GLY A 194 7.18 9.32 -0.10
N ILE A 195 6.82 10.55 -0.48
CA ILE A 195 7.44 11.78 0.04
C ILE A 195 7.22 11.90 1.56
N ILE A 196 5.99 11.68 2.02
CA ILE A 196 5.63 11.71 3.45
C ILE A 196 6.44 10.67 4.22
N ALA A 197 6.56 9.44 3.70
CA ALA A 197 7.32 8.38 4.34
C ALA A 197 8.79 8.79 4.51
N ILE A 198 9.45 9.26 3.45
CA ILE A 198 10.87 9.65 3.48
C ILE A 198 11.12 10.83 4.41
N ARG A 199 10.27 11.87 4.36
CA ARG A 199 10.38 13.05 5.25
C ARG A 199 10.11 12.69 6.71
N GLY A 200 9.10 11.88 6.94
CA GLY A 200 8.68 11.40 8.25
C GLY A 200 9.59 10.31 8.82
N LYS A 201 10.44 9.67 8.01
CA LYS A 201 11.23 8.47 8.36
C LYS A 201 10.37 7.34 8.94
N SER A 202 9.14 7.21 8.48
CA SER A 202 8.18 6.23 8.98
C SER A 202 7.13 5.90 7.93
N PHE A 203 6.68 4.64 7.85
CA PHE A 203 5.52 4.28 7.01
C PHE A 203 4.18 4.55 7.71
N LEU A 204 4.18 4.71 9.03
CA LEU A 204 2.97 4.93 9.84
C LEU A 204 2.09 6.10 9.36
N PRO A 205 2.61 7.31 9.07
CA PRO A 205 1.78 8.40 8.56
C PRO A 205 1.06 8.03 7.26
N CYS A 206 1.67 7.20 6.42
CA CYS A 206 1.08 6.75 5.17
C CYS A 206 -0.07 5.77 5.42
N ALA A 207 0.11 4.81 6.32
CA ALA A 207 -0.93 3.88 6.76
C ALA A 207 -2.14 4.62 7.36
N ILE A 208 -1.87 5.58 8.24
CA ILE A 208 -2.91 6.38 8.89
C ILE A 208 -3.64 7.23 7.84
N LEU A 209 -2.92 7.97 7.01
CA LEU A 209 -3.54 8.83 5.99
C LEU A 209 -4.38 8.03 4.99
N HIS A 210 -3.85 6.90 4.49
CA HIS A 210 -4.56 6.05 3.54
C HIS A 210 -5.82 5.44 4.18
N PHE A 211 -5.72 4.95 5.42
CA PHE A 211 -6.88 4.49 6.17
C PHE A 211 -7.93 5.61 6.36
N LEU A 212 -7.52 6.81 6.79
CA LEU A 212 -8.45 7.91 7.00
C LEU A 212 -9.20 8.28 5.72
N VAL A 213 -8.51 8.37 4.58
CA VAL A 213 -9.16 8.64 3.29
C VAL A 213 -10.18 7.55 2.94
N ALA A 214 -9.87 6.28 3.17
CA ALA A 214 -10.80 5.17 2.96
C ALA A 214 -12.01 5.25 3.91
N LEU A 215 -11.76 5.44 5.21
CA LEU A 215 -12.77 5.61 6.25
C LEU A 215 -13.74 6.74 5.92
N PHE A 216 -13.23 7.90 5.51
CA PHE A 216 -14.08 9.03 5.13
C PHE A 216 -14.91 8.73 3.88
N ALA A 217 -14.36 8.02 2.89
CA ALA A 217 -15.15 7.58 1.73
C ALA A 217 -16.27 6.61 2.15
N ASP A 218 -15.98 5.64 3.04
CA ASP A 218 -16.97 4.70 3.57
C ASP A 218 -18.07 5.43 4.38
N ILE A 219 -17.70 6.40 5.23
CA ILE A 219 -18.65 7.26 5.97
C ILE A 219 -19.53 8.06 5.01
N LEU A 220 -18.94 8.75 4.03
CA LEU A 220 -19.68 9.53 3.04
C LEU A 220 -20.63 8.63 2.23
N GLY A 221 -20.24 7.40 1.91
CA GLY A 221 -21.09 6.42 1.23
C GLY A 221 -22.30 5.96 2.05
N ILE A 222 -22.25 6.09 3.38
CA ILE A 222 -23.39 5.79 4.26
C ILE A 222 -24.32 7.00 4.40
N ILE A 223 -23.77 8.21 4.43
CA ILE A 223 -24.52 9.45 4.69
C ILE A 223 -25.21 10.00 3.41
N PHE A 224 -24.60 9.85 2.23
CA PHE A 224 -25.11 10.35 0.93
C PHE A 224 -25.94 9.33 0.15
#